data_AF-A0ABD4ELC3-F1
#
_entry.id   AF-A0ABD4ELC3-F1
#
_cell.length_a   1.000
_cell.length_b   1.000
_cell.length_c   1.000
_cell.angle_alpha   90.00
_cell.angle_beta   90.00
_cell.angle_gamma   90.00
#
_symmetry.space_group_name_H-M   'P 1'
#
loop_
_entity.id
_entity.type
_entity.pdbx_description
1 polymer ?
#
loop_
_entity_poly.entity_id
_entity_poly.type
_entity_poly.pdbx_seq_one_letter_code
_entity_poly.pdbx_strand_id
1 'polypeptide(L)'
;MNEPAEDLTKQINNDTVLASCKKTLIILSSILLALTFSGAKITEANTFIFKITFTNPVGLSSLMLLAIGYLLIRYNSLSNLYVESFQKQWSEKVKSNYFYRNFDYHNDVVYGFIPYLFKPYVDLNNESIKRSNYDFVEYDLKTRLFFNAFFYLTTHDESGPSKPVKIYLFSSRSKLKYLAAVSIIFYYWLIEQFRHREFLELYSPIFIGLTAVFCSVWARFNPSV
;
A
#
# COMPACT_ATOMS: atom_id res chain seq x y z
N MET A 1 18.29 2.02 9.45
CA MET A 1 18.62 0.61 9.16
C MET A 1 17.71 0.16 8.02
N ASN A 2 18.25 0.02 6.81
CA ASN A 2 17.51 -0.39 5.63
C ASN A 2 17.62 -1.92 5.54
N GLU A 3 16.55 -2.65 5.82
CA GLU A 3 16.49 -4.06 5.38
C GLU A 3 16.54 -4.07 3.85
N PRO A 4 17.48 -4.79 3.23
CA PRO A 4 17.57 -4.84 1.78
C PRO A 4 16.30 -5.49 1.21
N ALA A 5 15.85 -5.01 0.05
CA ALA A 5 14.66 -5.53 -0.66
C ALA A 5 14.72 -7.06 -0.90
N GLU A 6 15.92 -7.63 -0.94
CA GLU A 6 16.14 -9.07 -1.06
C GLU A 6 15.70 -9.86 0.18
N ASP A 7 15.78 -9.26 1.38
CA ASP A 7 15.34 -9.91 2.61
C ASP A 7 13.81 -9.94 2.71
N LEU A 8 13.14 -8.84 2.36
CA LEU A 8 11.68 -8.77 2.33
C LEU A 8 11.06 -9.76 1.33
N THR A 9 11.72 -9.96 0.19
CA THR A 9 11.29 -10.97 -0.80
C THR A 9 11.38 -12.39 -0.23
N LYS A 10 12.45 -12.69 0.52
CA LYS A 10 12.61 -13.99 1.20
C LYS A 10 11.58 -14.15 2.32
N GLN A 11 11.31 -13.10 3.10
CA GLN A 11 10.30 -13.11 4.15
C GLN A 11 8.89 -13.40 3.58
N ILE A 12 8.50 -12.72 2.49
CA ILE A 12 7.20 -12.95 1.81
C ILE A 12 7.10 -14.39 1.30
N ASN A 13 8.16 -14.90 0.67
CA ASN A 13 8.17 -16.25 0.09
C ASN A 13 8.13 -17.35 1.16
N ASN A 14 8.71 -17.08 2.34
CA ASN A 14 8.73 -18.03 3.46
C ASN A 14 7.49 -17.94 4.36
N ASP A 15 6.65 -16.91 4.20
CA ASP A 15 5.40 -16.76 4.95
C ASP A 15 4.32 -17.72 4.46
N THR A 16 4.30 -18.90 5.06
CA THR A 16 3.34 -19.96 4.78
C THR A 16 1.89 -19.57 5.08
N VAL A 17 1.67 -18.66 6.04
CA VAL A 17 0.32 -18.20 6.44
C VAL A 17 -0.23 -17.28 5.35
N LEU A 18 0.57 -16.31 4.89
CA LEU A 18 0.21 -15.44 3.79
C LEU A 18 -0.01 -16.23 2.50
N ALA A 19 0.88 -17.16 2.18
CA ALA A 19 0.78 -17.99 0.98
C ALA A 19 -0.48 -18.87 0.97
N SER A 20 -0.82 -19.50 2.10
CA SER A 20 -2.03 -20.31 2.24
C SER A 20 -3.31 -19.47 2.13
N CYS A 21 -3.33 -18.29 2.77
CA CYS A 21 -4.45 -17.36 2.70
C CYS A 21 -4.64 -16.84 1.26
N LYS A 22 -3.55 -16.44 0.59
CA LYS A 22 -3.51 -16.05 -0.83
C LYS A 22 -4.15 -17.13 -1.72
N LYS A 23 -3.68 -18.37 -1.60
CA LYS A 23 -4.16 -19.48 -2.41
C LYS A 23 -5.65 -19.75 -2.20
N THR A 24 -6.09 -19.75 -0.94
CA THR A 24 -7.50 -20.00 -0.59
C THR A 24 -8.41 -18.90 -1.13
N LEU A 25 -7.99 -17.62 -1.01
CA LEU A 25 -8.73 -16.47 -1.54
C LEU A 25 -8.87 -16.54 -3.06
N ILE A 26 -7.78 -16.84 -3.78
CA ILE A 26 -7.79 -16.97 -5.24
C ILE A 26 -8.73 -18.10 -5.69
N ILE A 27 -8.61 -19.28 -5.09
CA ILE A 27 -9.43 -20.45 -5.45
C ILE A 27 -10.91 -20.14 -5.21
N LEU A 28 -11.27 -19.64 -4.02
CA LEU A 28 -12.66 -19.38 -3.67
C LEU A 28 -13.29 -18.28 -4.54
N SER A 29 -12.51 -17.22 -4.83
CA SER A 29 -12.94 -16.14 -5.71
C SER A 29 -13.12 -16.61 -7.15
N SER A 30 -12.23 -17.49 -7.64
CA SER A 30 -12.33 -18.09 -8.98
C SER A 30 -13.55 -19.00 -9.11
N ILE A 31 -13.87 -19.80 -8.07
CA ILE A 31 -15.07 -20.63 -8.05
C ILE A 31 -16.32 -19.74 -8.07
N LEU A 32 -16.35 -18.66 -7.27
CA LEU A 32 -17.48 -17.73 -7.28
C LEU A 32 -17.67 -17.09 -8.66
N LEU A 33 -16.59 -16.63 -9.29
CA LEU A 33 -16.62 -16.07 -10.65
C LEU A 33 -17.13 -17.10 -11.67
N ALA A 34 -16.63 -18.33 -11.60
CA ALA A 34 -17.08 -19.41 -12.49
C ALA A 34 -18.58 -19.66 -12.32
N LEU A 35 -19.09 -19.69 -11.07
CA LEU A 35 -20.52 -19.86 -10.81
C LEU A 35 -21.35 -18.68 -11.32
N THR A 36 -20.87 -17.43 -11.17
CA THR A 36 -21.62 -16.25 -11.62
C THR A 36 -21.64 -16.12 -13.14
N PHE A 37 -20.56 -16.45 -13.83
CA PHE A 37 -20.47 -16.33 -15.30
C PHE A 37 -21.01 -17.54 -16.07
N SER A 38 -20.88 -18.75 -15.52
CA SER A 38 -21.31 -19.96 -16.25
C SER A 38 -22.80 -20.23 -16.17
N GLY A 39 -23.55 -19.52 -15.30
CA GLY A 39 -24.94 -19.84 -15.01
C GLY A 39 -25.16 -21.28 -14.53
N ALA A 40 -24.08 -21.95 -14.09
CA ALA A 40 -24.10 -23.37 -13.75
C ALA A 40 -25.04 -23.61 -12.56
N LYS A 41 -26.22 -24.15 -12.87
CA LYS A 41 -27.10 -24.77 -11.89
C LYS A 41 -26.50 -26.13 -11.56
N ILE A 42 -26.30 -26.42 -10.28
CA ILE A 42 -25.89 -27.75 -9.82
C ILE A 42 -27.08 -28.69 -10.07
N THR A 43 -27.10 -29.37 -11.21
CA THR A 43 -28.33 -29.99 -11.72
C THR A 43 -28.59 -31.43 -11.27
N GLU A 44 -27.61 -32.30 -10.99
CA GLU A 44 -27.85 -33.60 -10.31
C GLU A 44 -26.58 -34.44 -10.09
N ALA A 45 -26.69 -35.52 -9.29
CA ALA A 45 -25.59 -36.31 -8.71
C ALA A 45 -25.89 -37.83 -8.66
N ASN A 46 -24.90 -38.68 -8.96
CA ASN A 46 -24.92 -40.13 -8.70
C ASN A 46 -24.34 -40.49 -7.31
N THR A 47 -24.73 -41.66 -6.80
CA THR A 47 -25.19 -41.94 -5.41
C THR A 47 -24.15 -42.43 -4.37
N PHE A 48 -22.83 -42.25 -4.52
CA PHE A 48 -21.87 -42.98 -3.64
C PHE A 48 -20.81 -42.17 -2.88
N ILE A 49 -20.87 -40.84 -2.90
CA ILE A 49 -20.01 -40.00 -2.06
C ILE A 49 -20.95 -39.07 -1.31
N PHE A 50 -20.88 -39.02 0.03
CA PHE A 50 -21.67 -38.11 0.87
C PHE A 50 -21.62 -36.69 0.28
N LYS A 51 -22.68 -36.30 -0.43
CA LYS A 51 -22.76 -35.03 -1.16
C LYS A 51 -23.71 -34.14 -0.37
N ILE A 52 -23.17 -33.08 0.22
CA ILE A 52 -23.99 -32.04 0.87
C ILE A 52 -24.82 -31.39 -0.24
N THR A 53 -26.14 -31.65 -0.23
CA THR A 53 -27.08 -31.08 -1.20
C THR A 53 -27.51 -29.71 -0.72
N PHE A 54 -27.04 -28.66 -1.39
CA PHE A 54 -27.48 -27.30 -1.13
C PHE A 54 -28.82 -27.07 -1.83
N THR A 55 -29.92 -27.18 -1.07
CA THR A 55 -31.28 -26.89 -1.54
C THR A 55 -31.48 -25.42 -1.93
N ASN A 56 -30.60 -24.53 -1.47
CA ASN A 56 -30.62 -23.10 -1.79
C ASN A 56 -29.29 -22.65 -2.45
N PRO A 57 -29.21 -22.64 -3.79
CA PRO A 57 -28.00 -22.20 -4.52
C PRO A 57 -27.67 -20.71 -4.26
N VAL A 58 -28.68 -19.89 -3.97
CA VAL A 58 -28.50 -18.48 -3.58
C VAL A 58 -27.83 -18.39 -2.20
N GLY A 59 -28.21 -19.28 -1.27
CA GLY A 59 -27.61 -19.40 0.06
C GLY A 59 -26.13 -19.77 -0.01
N LEU A 60 -25.76 -20.73 -0.87
CA LEU A 60 -24.36 -21.11 -1.10
C LEU A 60 -23.54 -19.93 -1.64
N SER A 61 -24.07 -19.23 -2.64
CA SER A 61 -23.39 -18.06 -3.23
C SER A 61 -23.19 -16.93 -2.21
N SER A 62 -24.17 -16.71 -1.33
CA SER A 62 -24.07 -15.73 -0.22
C SER A 62 -23.04 -16.14 0.83
N LEU A 63 -22.96 -17.43 1.16
CA LEU A 63 -21.95 -17.95 2.09
C LEU A 63 -20.53 -17.81 1.51
N MET A 64 -20.37 -18.08 0.22
CA MET A 64 -19.09 -17.85 -0.49
C MET A 64 -18.70 -16.37 -0.49
N LEU A 65 -19.65 -15.46 -0.73
CA LEU A 65 -19.40 -14.01 -0.62
C LEU A 65 -18.92 -13.60 0.78
N LEU A 66 -19.56 -14.12 1.83
CA LEU A 66 -19.14 -13.84 3.21
C LEU A 66 -17.75 -14.40 3.51
N ALA A 67 -17.46 -15.62 3.05
CA ALA A 67 -16.15 -16.25 3.21
C ALA A 67 -15.04 -15.47 2.47
N ILE A 68 -15.30 -15.00 1.23
CA ILE A 68 -14.39 -14.13 0.48
C ILE A 68 -14.21 -12.80 1.21
N GLY A 69 -15.28 -12.19 1.73
CA GLY A 69 -15.20 -10.95 2.51
C GLY A 69 -14.32 -11.09 3.75
N TYR A 70 -14.49 -12.17 4.52
CA TYR A 70 -13.62 -12.48 5.66
C TYR A 70 -12.16 -12.69 5.23
N LEU A 71 -11.93 -13.46 4.16
CA LEU A 71 -10.58 -13.70 3.63
C LEU A 71 -9.92 -12.42 3.11
N LEU A 72 -10.68 -11.51 2.49
CA LEU A 72 -10.18 -10.20 2.06
C LEU A 72 -9.71 -9.36 3.26
N ILE A 73 -10.51 -9.29 4.34
CA ILE A 73 -10.13 -8.56 5.56
C ILE A 73 -8.87 -9.16 6.17
N ARG A 74 -8.85 -10.49 6.32
CA ARG A 74 -7.71 -11.22 6.90
C ARG A 74 -6.45 -11.05 6.05
N TYR A 75 -6.57 -11.20 4.74
CA TYR A 75 -5.45 -11.06 3.81
C TYR A 75 -4.93 -9.62 3.81
N ASN A 76 -5.81 -8.61 3.79
CA ASN A 76 -5.42 -7.21 3.88
C ASN A 76 -4.61 -6.93 5.15
N SER A 77 -5.07 -7.44 6.31
CA SER A 77 -4.35 -7.30 7.59
C SER A 77 -2.94 -7.89 7.53
N LEU A 78 -2.78 -9.10 6.97
CA LEU A 78 -1.48 -9.77 6.84
C LEU A 78 -0.56 -9.06 5.82
N SER A 79 -1.11 -8.67 4.67
CA SER A 79 -0.35 -8.01 3.61
C SER A 79 0.12 -6.60 3.98
N ASN A 80 -0.60 -5.90 4.86
CA ASN A 80 -0.31 -4.52 5.22
C ASN A 80 1.09 -4.34 5.82
N LEU A 81 1.60 -5.34 6.55
CA LEU A 81 2.96 -5.33 7.09
C LEU A 81 4.01 -5.18 5.98
N TYR A 82 3.85 -5.93 4.89
CA TYR A 82 4.75 -5.89 3.74
C TYR A 82 4.54 -4.63 2.91
N VAL A 83 3.29 -4.18 2.76
CA VAL A 83 2.96 -2.91 2.08
C VAL A 83 3.67 -1.74 2.74
N GLU A 84 3.68 -1.66 4.08
CA GLU A 84 4.38 -0.58 4.80
C GLU A 84 5.89 -0.60 4.53
N SER A 85 6.50 -1.77 4.45
CA SER A 85 7.93 -1.93 4.11
C SER A 85 8.23 -1.46 2.68
N PHE A 86 7.40 -1.85 1.70
CA PHE A 86 7.53 -1.33 0.33
C PHE A 86 7.31 0.18 0.27
N GLN A 87 6.36 0.68 1.05
CA GLN A 87 6.09 2.12 1.10
C GLN A 87 7.30 2.90 1.59
N LYS A 88 7.97 2.40 2.63
CA LYS A 88 9.20 3.00 3.15
C LYS A 88 10.33 3.00 2.11
N GLN A 89 10.56 1.91 1.40
CA GLN A 89 11.61 1.86 0.37
C GLN A 89 11.38 2.86 -0.75
N TRP A 90 10.15 2.95 -1.24
CA TRP A 90 9.77 3.91 -2.25
C TRP A 90 9.86 5.34 -1.73
N SER A 91 9.44 5.60 -0.49
CA SER A 91 9.49 6.94 0.10
C SER A 91 10.93 7.45 0.20
N GLU A 92 11.90 6.59 0.51
CA GLU A 92 13.33 6.91 0.46
C GLU A 92 13.80 7.31 -0.95
N LYS A 93 13.36 6.58 -1.99
CA LYS A 93 13.69 6.92 -3.40
C LYS A 93 13.09 8.25 -3.84
N VAL A 94 11.91 8.61 -3.34
CA VAL A 94 11.29 9.92 -3.59
C VAL A 94 12.06 11.02 -2.88
N LYS A 95 12.44 10.81 -1.60
CA LYS A 95 13.21 11.77 -0.81
C LYS A 95 14.59 12.05 -1.40
N SER A 96 15.23 11.05 -2.01
CA SER A 96 16.54 11.20 -2.66
C SER A 96 16.47 11.86 -4.04
N ASN A 97 15.29 12.09 -4.58
CA ASN A 97 15.13 12.79 -5.85
C ASN A 97 15.58 14.27 -5.70
N TYR A 98 16.35 14.76 -6.67
CA TYR A 98 16.90 16.12 -6.70
C TYR A 98 15.85 17.22 -6.48
N PHE A 99 14.62 17.02 -6.97
CA PHE A 99 13.53 17.96 -6.76
C PHE A 99 13.15 18.11 -5.28
N TYR A 100 13.15 16.99 -4.55
CA TYR A 100 12.79 16.94 -3.13
C TYR A 100 13.91 17.45 -2.25
N ARG A 101 15.13 16.99 -2.48
CA ARG A 101 16.31 17.38 -1.75
C ARG A 101 17.52 17.35 -2.68
N ASN A 102 18.23 18.48 -2.71
CA ASN A 102 19.55 18.56 -3.26
C ASN A 102 20.49 19.21 -2.23
N PHE A 103 21.75 18.77 -2.22
CA PHE A 103 22.77 19.30 -1.34
C PHE A 103 23.83 20.01 -2.18
N ASP A 104 24.07 21.28 -1.89
CA ASP A 104 25.17 22.04 -2.47
C ASP A 104 26.39 21.92 -1.55
N TYR A 105 27.36 21.12 -1.98
CA TYR A 105 28.61 20.89 -1.24
C TYR A 105 29.48 22.13 -1.09
N HIS A 106 29.36 23.13 -1.97
CA HIS A 106 30.20 24.31 -1.93
C HIS A 106 29.75 25.31 -0.87
N ASN A 107 28.44 25.45 -0.71
CA ASN A 107 27.85 26.41 0.23
C ASN A 107 27.35 25.75 1.52
N ASP A 108 27.43 24.41 1.61
CA ASP A 108 26.83 23.61 2.69
C ASP A 108 25.36 23.94 2.88
N VAL A 109 24.57 23.97 1.79
CA VAL A 109 23.14 24.34 1.83
C VAL A 109 22.28 23.25 1.21
N VAL A 110 21.21 22.91 1.92
CA VAL A 110 20.15 22.00 1.44
C VAL A 110 19.10 22.84 0.72
N TYR A 111 18.87 22.52 -0.56
CA TYR A 111 17.83 23.12 -1.39
C TYR A 111 16.82 22.05 -1.85
N GLY A 112 15.68 22.49 -2.36
CA GLY A 112 14.63 21.60 -2.88
C GLY A 112 13.25 21.86 -2.28
N PHE A 113 12.32 20.95 -2.53
CA PHE A 113 10.96 21.05 -2.03
C PHE A 113 10.86 20.85 -0.52
N ILE A 114 11.69 19.98 0.07
CA ILE A 114 11.66 19.69 1.52
C ILE A 114 12.09 20.89 2.36
N PRO A 115 13.27 21.53 2.13
CA PRO A 115 13.65 22.75 2.85
C PRO A 115 12.63 23.88 2.68
N TYR A 116 12.04 24.00 1.48
CA TYR A 116 10.99 24.99 1.22
C TYR A 116 9.73 24.74 2.05
N LEU A 117 9.29 23.48 2.16
CA LEU A 117 8.10 23.10 2.90
C LEU A 117 8.31 23.20 4.42
N PHE A 118 9.52 22.90 4.90
CA PHE A 118 9.84 22.87 6.33
C PHE A 118 10.21 24.24 6.90
N LYS A 119 10.61 25.21 6.06
CA LYS A 119 11.02 26.56 6.48
C LYS A 119 10.12 27.24 7.54
N PRO A 120 8.78 27.11 7.52
CA PRO A 120 7.93 27.70 8.57
C PRO A 120 8.04 27.02 9.95
N TYR A 121 8.57 25.79 10.01
CA TYR A 121 8.67 24.96 11.20
C TYR A 121 10.12 24.83 11.68
N VAL A 122 11.03 24.50 10.76
CA VAL A 122 12.45 24.28 11.03
C VAL A 122 13.26 24.74 9.82
N ASP A 123 14.29 25.55 10.07
CA ASP A 123 15.26 25.90 9.03
C ASP A 123 16.37 24.83 8.96
N LEU A 124 16.27 23.94 7.98
CA LEU A 124 17.26 22.89 7.73
C LEU A 124 18.67 23.44 7.42
N ASN A 125 18.79 24.74 7.11
CA ASN A 125 20.06 25.37 6.80
C ASN A 125 20.71 26.09 7.99
N ASN A 126 20.08 26.06 9.17
CA ASN A 126 20.62 26.65 10.38
C ASN A 126 21.92 25.95 10.83
N GLU A 127 22.93 26.73 11.22
CA GLU A 127 24.25 26.21 11.64
C GLU A 127 24.17 25.31 12.88
N SER A 128 23.19 25.54 13.78
CA SER A 128 23.03 24.73 15.00
C SER A 128 22.70 23.27 14.67
N ILE A 129 21.84 23.06 13.67
CA ILE A 129 21.42 21.72 13.20
C ILE A 129 22.51 21.05 12.35
N LYS A 130 23.40 21.83 11.73
CA LYS A 130 24.49 21.29 10.88
C LYS A 130 25.72 20.87 11.67
N ARG A 131 26.04 21.58 12.76
CA ARG A 131 27.28 21.36 13.54
C ARG A 131 27.08 20.53 14.81
N SER A 132 25.86 20.42 15.33
CA SER A 132 25.58 19.58 16.49
C SER A 132 25.53 18.10 16.10
N ASN A 133 26.30 17.26 16.79
CA ASN A 133 26.17 15.80 16.67
C ASN A 133 24.88 15.28 17.34
N TYR A 134 24.22 16.10 18.16
CA TYR A 134 23.03 15.74 18.92
C TYR A 134 21.74 16.27 18.29
N ASP A 135 21.82 17.38 17.54
CA ASP A 135 20.65 18.00 16.92
C ASP A 135 20.52 17.59 15.45
N PHE A 136 19.67 16.60 15.18
CA PHE A 136 19.38 16.18 13.82
C PHE A 136 17.89 16.15 13.54
N VAL A 137 17.54 16.38 12.27
CA VAL A 137 16.16 16.41 11.80
C VAL A 137 15.87 15.13 11.04
N GLU A 138 14.98 14.31 11.61
CA GLU A 138 14.47 13.13 10.97
C GLU A 138 13.13 13.43 10.30
N TYR A 139 12.98 13.00 9.05
CA TYR A 139 11.70 13.10 8.37
C TYR A 139 11.38 11.88 7.51
N ASP A 140 10.12 11.46 7.60
CA ASP A 140 9.60 10.33 6.85
C ASP A 140 8.37 10.73 6.03
N LEU A 141 8.37 10.33 4.76
CA LEU A 141 7.28 10.60 3.83
C LEU A 141 6.27 9.47 3.95
N LYS A 142 5.07 9.80 4.44
CA LYS A 142 3.94 8.86 4.46
C LYS A 142 2.88 9.27 3.46
N THR A 143 2.34 8.26 2.80
CA THR A 143 1.30 8.39 1.80
C THR A 143 0.17 7.44 2.18
N ARG A 144 -1.00 7.99 2.50
CA ARG A 144 -2.23 7.18 2.69
C ARG A 144 -3.01 7.03 1.38
N LEU A 145 -3.05 8.11 0.59
CA LEU A 145 -3.60 8.23 -0.76
C LEU A 145 -2.79 9.33 -1.49
N PHE A 146 -2.57 9.24 -2.81
CA PHE A 146 -1.61 10.07 -3.58
C PHE A 146 -1.64 11.57 -3.28
N PHE A 147 -2.82 12.11 -2.99
CA PHE A 147 -3.06 13.54 -2.74
C PHE A 147 -2.89 13.95 -1.27
N ASN A 148 -2.95 12.98 -0.36
CA ASN A 148 -2.82 13.17 1.08
C ASN A 148 -1.46 12.65 1.59
N ALA A 149 -0.42 13.03 0.87
CA ALA A 149 0.96 12.81 1.28
C ALA A 149 1.35 13.83 2.36
N PHE A 150 2.09 13.38 3.37
CA PHE A 150 2.61 14.23 4.42
C PHE A 150 3.96 13.74 4.92
N PHE A 151 4.74 14.66 5.48
CA PHE A 151 5.98 14.35 6.18
C PHE A 151 5.73 14.30 7.69
N TYR A 152 6.24 13.28 8.36
CA TYR A 152 6.53 13.37 9.79
C TYR A 152 7.85 14.07 9.95
N LEU A 153 7.89 15.12 10.77
CA LEU A 153 9.10 15.83 11.15
C LEU A 153 9.35 15.61 12.64
N THR A 154 10.50 15.05 12.97
CA THR A 154 10.97 14.90 14.34
C THR A 154 12.32 15.58 14.45
N THR A 155 12.42 16.61 15.29
CA THR A 155 13.72 17.18 15.66
C THR A 155 14.21 16.45 16.89
N HIS A 156 15.44 15.96 16.82
CA HIS A 156 16.17 15.44 17.97
C HIS A 156 17.03 16.57 18.51
N ASP A 157 17.11 16.67 19.83
CA ASP A 157 17.90 17.64 20.59
C ASP A 157 18.55 16.86 21.76
N GLU A 158 19.47 17.46 22.51
CA GLU A 158 20.12 16.84 23.68
C GLU A 158 19.11 16.35 24.74
N SER A 159 17.90 16.94 24.76
CA SER A 159 16.79 16.55 25.65
C SER A 159 15.96 15.36 25.15
N GLY A 160 16.28 14.80 23.99
CA GLY A 160 15.56 13.71 23.33
C GLY A 160 14.63 14.14 22.19
N PRO A 161 13.90 13.21 21.57
CA PRO A 161 13.07 13.50 20.41
C PRO A 161 11.88 14.40 20.75
N SER A 162 11.71 15.46 19.99
CA SER A 162 10.51 16.30 20.04
C SER A 162 9.28 15.53 19.54
N LYS A 163 8.08 16.05 19.88
CA LYS A 163 6.82 15.46 19.38
C LYS A 163 6.78 15.56 17.85
N PRO A 164 6.46 14.46 17.14
CA PRO A 164 6.47 14.46 15.68
C PRO A 164 5.39 15.40 15.12
N VAL A 165 5.80 16.31 14.25
CA VAL A 165 4.90 17.26 13.58
C VAL A 165 4.52 16.69 12.20
N LYS A 166 3.22 16.72 11.88
CA LYS A 166 2.71 16.32 10.56
C LYS A 166 2.64 17.52 9.63
N ILE A 167 3.38 17.46 8.53
CA ILE A 167 3.41 18.52 7.52
C ILE A 167 2.84 17.98 6.20
N TYR A 168 1.64 18.41 5.85
CA TYR A 168 0.97 17.99 4.61
C TYR A 168 1.59 18.66 3.39
N LEU A 169 1.75 17.93 2.28
CA LEU A 169 2.27 18.52 1.04
C LEU A 169 1.36 19.64 0.51
N PHE A 170 0.06 19.56 0.75
CA PHE A 170 -0.92 20.56 0.33
C PHE A 170 -0.73 21.92 1.01
N SER A 171 -0.06 21.98 2.18
CA SER A 171 0.23 23.24 2.87
C SER A 171 1.28 24.10 2.16
N SER A 172 1.91 23.57 1.10
CA SER A 172 2.84 24.31 0.26
C SER A 172 2.19 25.57 -0.33
N ARG A 173 2.86 26.72 -0.17
CA ARG A 173 2.39 28.02 -0.70
C ARG A 173 2.32 28.02 -2.24
N SER A 174 3.15 27.22 -2.92
CA SER A 174 3.18 27.15 -4.38
C SER A 174 2.44 25.92 -4.89
N LYS A 175 1.32 26.13 -5.58
CA LYS A 175 0.51 25.05 -6.18
C LYS A 175 1.24 24.32 -7.31
N LEU A 176 2.08 25.01 -8.09
CA LEU A 176 2.90 24.38 -9.13
C LEU A 176 3.94 23.42 -8.54
N LYS A 177 4.65 23.84 -7.49
CA LYS A 177 5.61 22.96 -6.79
C LYS A 177 4.91 21.78 -6.11
N TYR A 178 3.73 22.00 -5.54
CA TYR A 178 2.89 20.93 -5.01
C TYR A 178 2.52 19.91 -6.10
N LEU A 179 2.04 20.35 -7.26
CA LEU A 179 1.66 19.45 -8.35
C LEU A 179 2.87 18.67 -8.88
N ALA A 180 4.03 19.32 -9.03
CA ALA A 180 5.28 18.66 -9.41
C ALA A 180 5.70 17.59 -8.38
N ALA A 181 5.62 17.92 -7.08
CA ALA A 181 5.90 16.98 -5.99
C ALA A 181 4.98 15.75 -6.09
N VAL A 182 3.66 15.96 -6.15
CA VAL A 182 2.68 14.87 -6.26
C VAL A 182 2.90 14.04 -7.52
N SER A 183 3.26 14.67 -8.64
CA SER A 183 3.53 13.97 -9.91
C SER A 183 4.75 13.05 -9.80
N ILE A 184 5.80 13.48 -9.11
CA ILE A 184 6.99 12.65 -8.85
C ILE A 184 6.64 11.49 -7.92
N ILE A 185 5.91 11.75 -6.83
CA ILE A 185 5.40 10.70 -5.93
C ILE A 185 4.61 9.66 -6.73
N PHE A 186 3.72 10.11 -7.61
CA PHE A 186 2.90 9.25 -8.45
C PHE A 186 3.73 8.44 -9.45
N TYR A 187 4.72 9.06 -10.10
CA TYR A 187 5.62 8.39 -11.03
C TYR A 187 6.41 7.26 -10.35
N TYR A 188 7.05 7.54 -9.21
CA TYR A 188 7.78 6.51 -8.48
C TYR A 188 6.85 5.45 -7.91
N TRP A 189 5.65 5.84 -7.45
CA TRP A 189 4.65 4.89 -7.00
C TRP A 189 4.29 3.92 -8.14
N LEU A 190 3.90 4.43 -9.31
CA LEU A 190 3.55 3.62 -10.49
C LEU A 190 4.69 2.66 -10.88
N ILE A 191 5.92 3.16 -10.94
CA ILE A 191 7.08 2.31 -11.25
C ILE A 191 7.19 1.18 -10.24
N GLU A 192 7.09 1.46 -8.95
CA GLU A 192 7.22 0.42 -7.93
C GLU A 192 6.04 -0.56 -7.95
N GLN A 193 4.83 -0.14 -8.37
CA GLN A 193 3.69 -1.05 -8.57
C GLN A 193 3.95 -2.08 -9.69
N PHE A 194 4.51 -1.63 -10.81
CA PHE A 194 4.63 -2.45 -12.03
C PHE A 194 5.99 -3.12 -12.19
N ARG A 195 7.05 -2.59 -11.58
CA ARG A 195 8.41 -3.10 -11.73
C ARG A 195 8.73 -4.25 -10.77
N HIS A 196 8.12 -4.27 -9.59
CA HIS A 196 8.36 -5.32 -8.60
C HIS A 196 7.27 -6.38 -8.69
N ARG A 197 7.66 -7.60 -9.02
CA ARG A 197 6.77 -8.76 -9.13
C ARG A 197 6.04 -9.02 -7.81
N GLU A 198 6.74 -8.84 -6.70
CA GLU A 198 6.28 -9.05 -5.34
C GLU A 198 5.07 -8.18 -5.02
N PHE A 199 5.07 -6.95 -5.54
CA PHE A 199 3.94 -6.04 -5.37
C PHE A 199 2.70 -6.58 -6.09
N LEU A 200 2.83 -7.02 -7.34
CA LEU A 200 1.72 -7.62 -8.08
C LEU A 200 1.23 -8.91 -7.40
N GLU A 201 2.13 -9.72 -6.87
CA GLU A 201 1.78 -10.93 -6.14
C GLU A 201 1.04 -10.66 -4.82
N LEU A 202 1.33 -9.52 -4.18
CA LEU A 202 0.68 -9.09 -2.94
C LEU A 202 -0.70 -8.49 -3.19
N TYR A 203 -0.90 -7.75 -4.28
CA TYR A 203 -2.18 -7.08 -4.56
C TYR A 203 -3.13 -7.92 -5.42
N SER A 204 -2.61 -8.84 -6.25
CA SER A 204 -3.45 -9.68 -7.12
C SER A 204 -4.59 -10.43 -6.40
N PRO A 205 -4.42 -11.00 -5.19
CA PRO A 205 -5.51 -11.73 -4.54
C PRO A 205 -6.64 -10.79 -4.10
N ILE A 206 -6.30 -9.57 -3.71
CA ILE A 206 -7.26 -8.52 -3.36
C ILE A 206 -8.05 -8.11 -4.61
N PHE A 207 -7.37 -7.86 -5.73
CA PHE A 207 -8.03 -7.51 -6.99
C PHE A 207 -8.99 -8.61 -7.47
N ILE A 208 -8.56 -9.88 -7.45
CA ILE A 208 -9.39 -11.01 -7.85
C ILE A 208 -10.60 -11.15 -6.91
N GLY A 209 -10.40 -11.06 -5.60
CA GLY A 209 -11.47 -11.16 -4.62
C GLY A 209 -12.50 -10.02 -4.73
N LEU A 210 -12.04 -8.77 -4.89
CA LEU A 210 -12.92 -7.62 -5.11
C LEU A 210 -13.69 -7.74 -6.43
N THR A 211 -13.04 -8.22 -7.49
CA THR A 211 -13.71 -8.45 -8.78
C THR A 211 -14.78 -9.53 -8.65
N ALA A 212 -14.50 -10.62 -7.95
CA ALA A 212 -15.47 -11.69 -7.69
C ALA A 212 -16.69 -11.18 -6.90
N VAL A 213 -16.45 -10.38 -5.86
CA VAL A 213 -17.54 -9.75 -5.08
C VAL A 213 -18.34 -8.80 -5.96
N PHE A 214 -17.67 -7.92 -6.71
CA PHE A 214 -18.31 -6.96 -7.60
C PHE A 214 -19.18 -7.64 -8.65
N CYS A 215 -18.64 -8.63 -9.38
CA CYS A 215 -19.38 -9.36 -10.40
C CYS A 215 -20.58 -10.11 -9.81
N SER A 216 -20.42 -10.74 -8.63
CA SER A 216 -21.50 -11.47 -7.97
C SER A 216 -22.62 -10.55 -7.48
N VAL A 217 -22.27 -9.38 -6.95
CA VAL A 217 -23.23 -8.35 -6.54
C VAL A 217 -23.93 -7.76 -7.76
N TRP A 218 -23.18 -7.46 -8.82
CA TRP A 218 -23.72 -6.95 -10.08
C TRP A 218 -24.73 -7.91 -10.71
N ALA A 219 -24.38 -9.19 -10.80
CA ALA A 219 -25.26 -10.24 -11.34
C ALA A 219 -26.56 -10.39 -10.54
N ARG A 220 -26.53 -10.12 -9.23
CA ARG A 220 -27.74 -10.13 -8.39
C ARG A 220 -28.66 -8.94 -8.65
N PHE A 221 -28.09 -7.76 -8.93
CA PHE A 221 -28.86 -6.55 -9.21
C PHE A 221 -29.39 -6.49 -10.65
N ASN A 222 -28.70 -7.12 -11.60
CA ASN A 222 -29.08 -7.17 -13.01
C ASN A 222 -29.27 -8.63 -13.50
N PRO A 223 -30.37 -9.30 -13.13
CA PRO A 223 -30.61 -10.71 -13.47
C PRO A 223 -30.96 -10.97 -14.95
N SER A 224 -31.01 -9.94 -15.80
CA SER A 224 -31.42 -10.02 -17.21
C SER A 224 -30.25 -10.06 -18.21
N VAL A 225 -29.02 -10.22 -17.74
CA VAL A 225 -27.79 -10.51 -18.53
C VAL A 225 -27.23 -11.83 -18.03
#